data_AF-A0A2A4T512-F1
#
_entry.id   AF-A0A2A4T512-F1
#
_cell.length_a   1.000
_cell.length_b   1.000
_cell.length_c   1.000
_cell.angle_alpha   90.00
_cell.angle_beta   90.00
_cell.angle_gamma   90.00
#
_symmetry.space_group_name_H-M   'P 1'
#
loop_
_entity.id
_entity.type
_entity.pdbx_description
1 polymer ?
#
loop_
_entity_poly.entity_id
_entity_poly.type
_entity_poly.pdbx_seq_one_letter_code
_entity_poly.pdbx_strand_id
1 'polypeptide(L)' 'MFDYQEKPNASPRLVQYFNKLGHDWEQAGKLREATGYYRKANAISLEVYGSEHRLTKSLSAKVNILLMQQKQKQAG' A
#
# COMPACT_ATOMS: atom_id res chain seq x y z
N MET A 1 8.76 -27.60 -20.07
CA MET A 1 7.77 -27.17 -19.06
C MET A 1 8.50 -26.27 -18.08
N PHE A 2 8.34 -24.96 -18.21
CA PHE A 2 8.83 -23.99 -17.23
C PHE A 2 7.58 -23.33 -16.64
N ASP A 3 7.41 -23.47 -15.34
CA ASP A 3 6.31 -22.89 -14.56
C ASP A 3 6.31 -21.37 -14.74
N TYR A 4 5.40 -20.86 -15.58
CA TYR A 4 5.03 -19.45 -15.59
C TYR A 4 4.18 -19.20 -14.34
N GLN A 5 4.81 -19.11 -13.17
CA GLN A 5 4.21 -18.36 -12.09
C GLN A 5 4.12 -16.93 -12.57
N GLU A 6 2.91 -16.46 -12.92
CA GLU A 6 2.63 -15.05 -13.18
C GLU A 6 3.01 -14.24 -11.94
N LYS A 7 4.29 -13.84 -11.83
CA LYS A 7 4.70 -12.78 -10.93
C LYS A 7 3.83 -11.59 -11.31
N PRO A 8 2.99 -11.07 -10.40
CA PRO A 8 2.18 -9.90 -10.71
C PRO A 8 3.16 -8.82 -11.16
N ASN A 9 2.99 -8.31 -12.39
CA ASN A 9 3.88 -7.36 -13.07
C ASN A 9 4.31 -6.22 -12.14
N ALA A 10 5.34 -6.45 -11.33
CA ALA A 10 5.78 -5.55 -10.30
C ALA A 10 6.37 -4.35 -11.03
N SER A 11 5.58 -3.28 -11.10
CA SER A 11 5.89 -2.13 -11.93
C SER A 11 5.65 -0.85 -11.16
N PRO A 12 6.50 0.18 -11.38
CA PRO A 12 6.29 1.55 -10.90
C PRO A 12 4.85 2.06 -11.08
N ARG A 13 4.20 1.70 -12.21
CA ARG A 13 2.85 2.13 -12.54
C ARG A 13 1.81 1.55 -11.57
N LEU A 14 1.93 0.26 -11.21
CA LEU A 14 1.02 -0.35 -10.23
C LEU A 14 1.23 0.23 -8.84
N VAL A 15 2.47 0.55 -8.44
CA VAL A 15 2.74 1.23 -7.16
C VAL A 15 1.97 2.54 -7.09
N GLN A 16 2.08 3.38 -8.14
CA GLN A 16 1.39 4.67 -8.18
C GLN A 16 -0.13 4.54 -8.26
N TYR A 17 -0.63 3.55 -9.01
CA TYR A 17 -2.06 3.28 -9.12
C TYR A 17 -2.68 2.93 -7.75
N PHE A 18 -2.10 1.97 -7.03
CA PHE A 18 -2.59 1.59 -5.71
C PHE A 18 -2.37 2.67 -4.65
N ASN A 19 -1.28 3.42 -4.73
CA ASN A 19 -1.04 4.58 -3.86
C ASN A 19 -2.15 5.63 -4.04
N LYS A 20 -2.53 5.94 -5.28
CA LYS A 20 -3.62 6.86 -5.59
C LYS A 20 -4.97 6.34 -5.08
N LEU A 21 -5.28 5.06 -5.29
CA LEU A 21 -6.50 4.48 -4.73
C LEU A 21 -6.51 4.60 -3.20
N GLY A 22 -5.42 4.23 -2.52
CA GLY A 22 -5.31 4.38 -1.07
C GLY A 22 -5.64 5.80 -0.60
N HIS A 23 -5.11 6.80 -1.31
CA HIS A 23 -5.38 8.21 -1.03
C HIS A 23 -6.84 8.59 -1.28
N ASP A 24 -7.43 8.18 -2.40
CA ASP A 24 -8.83 8.48 -2.72
C ASP A 24 -9.79 7.89 -1.67
N TRP A 25 -9.53 6.67 -1.18
CA TRP A 25 -10.29 6.05 -0.08
C TRP A 25 -10.02 6.67 1.28
N GLU A 26 -8.79 7.12 1.55
CA GLU A 26 -8.44 7.88 2.76
C GLU A 26 -9.26 9.17 2.84
N GLN A 27 -9.33 9.92 1.73
CA GLN A 27 -10.13 11.14 1.61
C GLN A 27 -11.64 10.88 1.75
N ALA A 28 -12.12 9.70 1.35
CA ALA A 28 -13.50 9.28 1.55
C ALA A 28 -13.80 8.81 3.00
N GLY A 29 -12.83 8.89 3.92
CA GLY A 29 -12.97 8.45 5.32
C GLY A 29 -12.95 6.94 5.52
N LYS A 30 -12.73 6.17 4.45
CA LYS A 30 -12.79 4.71 4.41
C LYS A 30 -11.42 4.10 4.69
N LEU A 31 -11.00 4.20 5.96
CA LEU A 31 -9.63 3.89 6.40
C LEU A 31 -9.23 2.41 6.18
N ARG A 32 -10.19 1.47 6.26
CA ARG A 32 -9.91 0.04 6.05
C ARG A 32 -9.55 -0.24 4.59
N GLU A 33 -10.34 0.29 3.66
CA GLU A 33 -10.11 0.20 2.21
C GLU A 33 -8.80 0.90 1.83
N ALA A 34 -8.58 2.12 2.34
CA ALA A 34 -7.34 2.86 2.14
C ALA A 34 -6.10 2.05 2.56
N THR A 35 -6.16 1.43 3.74
CA THR A 35 -5.07 0.57 4.25
C THR A 35 -4.80 -0.61 3.33
N GLY A 36 -5.86 -1.25 2.81
CA GLY A 36 -5.74 -2.36 1.86
C GLY A 36 -4.97 -1.96 0.60
N TYR A 37 -5.30 -0.80 0.02
CA TYR A 37 -4.61 -0.30 -1.18
C TYR A 37 -3.17 0.14 -0.89
N TYR A 38 -2.93 0.83 0.22
CA TYR A 38 -1.56 1.20 0.61
C TYR A 38 -0.68 -0.03 0.89
N ARG A 39 -1.22 -1.11 1.46
CA ARG A 39 -0.49 -2.38 1.61
C ARG A 39 -0.12 -3.01 0.27
N LYS A 40 -1.03 -3.01 -0.71
CA LYS A 40 -0.74 -3.49 -2.07
C LYS A 40 0.37 -2.66 -2.72
N ALA A 41 0.27 -1.33 -2.65
CA ALA A 41 1.32 -0.43 -3.13
C ALA A 41 2.67 -0.70 -2.45
N ASN A 42 2.68 -0.89 -1.12
CA ASN A 42 3.90 -1.14 -0.36
C ASN A 42 4.57 -2.46 -0.75
N ALA A 43 3.80 -3.53 -0.91
CA ALA A 43 4.33 -4.83 -1.32
C ALA A 43 5.01 -4.76 -2.70
N ILE A 44 4.36 -4.10 -3.66
CA ILE A 44 4.95 -3.92 -5.00
C ILE A 44 6.16 -2.97 -4.94
N SER A 45 6.09 -1.90 -4.13
CA SER A 45 7.20 -0.94 -3.97
C SER A 45 8.44 -1.60 -3.37
N LEU A 46 8.28 -2.56 -2.46
CA LEU A 46 9.38 -3.36 -1.92
C LEU A 46 10.06 -4.21 -3.00
N GLU A 47 9.28 -4.81 -3.91
CA GLU A 47 9.83 -5.60 -5.02
C GLU A 47 10.49 -4.73 -6.10
N VAL A 48 9.91 -3.57 -6.42
CA VAL A 48 10.38 -2.69 -7.50
C VAL A 48 11.56 -1.83 -7.08
N TYR A 49 11.53 -1.26 -5.87
CA TYR A 49 12.49 -0.24 -5.43
C TYR A 49 13.31 -0.64 -4.20
N GLY A 50 12.91 -1.70 -3.50
CA GLY A 50 13.50 -2.07 -2.21
C GLY A 50 13.00 -1.23 -1.02
N SER A 51 13.45 -1.61 0.18
CA SER A 51 13.04 -0.99 1.45
C SER A 51 13.61 0.42 1.66
N GLU A 52 14.79 0.70 1.11
CA GLU A 52 15.47 1.98 1.34
C GLU A 52 14.92 3.13 0.51
N HIS A 53 14.15 2.81 -0.53
CA HIS A 53 13.54 3.80 -1.39
C HIS A 53 12.50 4.65 -0.64
N ARG A 54 12.53 5.96 -0.88
CA ARG A 54 11.67 6.95 -0.20
C ARG A 54 10.18 6.58 -0.30
N LEU A 55 9.73 6.16 -1.48
CA LEU A 55 8.32 5.79 -1.70
C LEU A 55 7.90 4.60 -0.82
N THR A 56 8.76 3.58 -0.71
CA THR A 56 8.50 2.39 0.12
C THR A 56 8.40 2.78 1.59
N LYS A 57 9.30 3.65 2.07
CA LYS A 57 9.25 4.18 3.45
C LYS A 57 7.97 4.98 3.71
N SER A 58 7.58 5.85 2.78
CA SER A 58 6.32 6.62 2.89
C SER A 58 5.08 5.72 2.92
N LEU A 59 5.02 4.68 2.08
CA LEU A 59 3.91 3.73 2.05
C LEU A 59 3.82 2.93 3.36
N SER A 60 4.96 2.44 3.85
CA SER A 60 5.03 1.74 5.14
C SER A 60 4.57 2.64 6.30
N ALA A 61 5.00 3.89 6.33
CA ALA A 61 4.56 4.87 7.34
C ALA A 61 3.05 5.13 7.25
N LYS A 62 2.51 5.31 6.04
CA LYS A 62 1.07 5.52 5.82
C LYS A 62 0.23 4.35 6.33
N VAL A 63 0.63 3.11 6.03
CA VAL A 63 -0.04 1.91 6.55
C VAL A 63 -0.06 1.91 8.08
N ASN A 64 1.08 2.19 8.72
CA ASN A 64 1.17 2.20 10.19
C ASN A 64 0.26 3.26 10.82
N ILE A 65 0.23 4.48 10.26
CA ILE A 65 -0.63 5.57 10.74
C ILE A 65 -2.11 5.17 10.65
N LEU A 66 -2.54 4.62 9.52
CA LEU A 66 -3.94 4.23 9.33
C LEU A 66 -4.36 3.09 10.27
N LEU A 67 -3.46 2.15 10.56
CA LEU A 67 -3.71 1.10 11.54
C LEU A 67 -3.86 1.67 12.96
N MET A 68 -3.06 2.67 13.33
CA MET A 68 -3.20 3.35 14.63
C MET A 68 -4.52 4.11 14.74
N GLN A 69 -4.92 4.85 13.69
CA GLN A 69 -6.20 5.56 13.66
C GLN A 69 -7.40 4.61 13.78
N GLN A 70 -7.33 3.44 13.13
CA GLN A 70 -8.37 2.43 13.22
C GLN A 70 -8.49 1.83 14.62
N LYS A 71 -7.37 1.65 15.35
CA LYS A 71 -7.39 1.19 16.74
C LYS A 71 -8.02 2.23 17.66
N GLN A 72 -7.69 3.51 17.50
CA GLN A 72 -8.26 4.59 18.29
C GLN A 72 -9.78 4.72 18.11
N LYS A 73 -10.29 4.58 16.87
CA LYS A 73 -11.73 4.61 16.59
C LYS A 73 -12.52 3.41 17.15
N GLN A 74 -11.86 2.31 17.51
CA GLN A 74 -12.51 1.12 18.06
C GLN A 74 -12.51 1.09 19.59
N ALA A 75 -11.80 2.03 20.24
CA ALA A 75 -11.57 2.04 21.68
C ALA A 75 -12.47 3.03 22.45
N GLY A 76 -13.44 3.67 21.77
CA GLY A 76 -14.44 4.56 22.36
C GLY A 76 -15.84 4.09 22.01
#